data_AF-A0A537BNH6-F1
#
_entry.id   AF-A0A537BNH6-F1
#
_cell.length_a   1.000
_cell.length_b   1.000
_cell.length_c   1.000
_cell.angle_alpha   90.00
_cell.angle_beta   90.00
_cell.angle_gamma   90.00
#
_symmetry.space_group_name_H-M   'P 1'
#
loop_
_entity.id
_entity.type
_entity.pdbx_description
1 polymer ?
#
loop_
_entity_poly.entity_id
_entity_poly.type
_entity_poly.pdbx_seq_one_letter_code
_entity_poly.pdbx_strand_id
1 'polypeptide(L)'
;MKRIVLFLATNIAVLLVLSVVVSVLGLDRWLMADGIDITTLLLFSAVMGFGGSFLSLLMSKTIAKWSTGAQVIDGSEGTTQHWLVQTVRQLADKAGVGMPEVAVYE
;
A
#
# COMPACT_ATOMS: atom_id res chain seq x y z
N MET A 1 10.03 31.74 3.66
CA MET A 1 9.09 31.51 4.78
C MET A 1 8.17 30.31 4.58
N LYS A 2 7.34 30.25 3.52
CA LYS A 2 6.39 29.13 3.27
C LYS A 2 7.01 27.72 3.33
N ARG A 3 8.21 27.53 2.78
CA ARG A 3 8.91 26.23 2.80
C ARG A 3 9.32 25.79 4.21
N ILE A 4 9.76 26.73 5.05
CA ILE A 4 10.18 26.46 6.44
C ILE A 4 8.97 26.14 7.30
N VAL A 5 7.88 26.91 7.15
CA VAL A 5 6.63 26.65 7.88
C VAL A 5 6.03 25.30 7.51
N LEU A 6 5.96 24.97 6.21
CA LEU A 6 5.48 23.66 5.76
C LEU A 6 6.38 22.53 6.25
N PHE A 7 7.70 22.69 6.19
CA PHE A 7 8.63 21.71 6.73
C PHE A 7 8.39 21.46 8.23
N LEU A 8 8.26 22.52 9.04
CA LEU A 8 8.05 22.39 10.47
C LEU A 8 6.68 21.77 10.79
N ALA A 9 5.63 22.22 10.10
CA ALA A 9 4.28 21.71 10.29
C ALA A 9 4.17 20.21 9.94
N THR A 10 4.79 19.78 8.84
CA THR A 10 4.82 18.36 8.46
C THR A 10 5.58 17.53 9.48
N ASN A 11 6.73 18.01 9.97
CA ASN A 11 7.48 17.28 11.01
C ASN A 11 6.68 17.15 12.31
N ILE A 12 6.02 18.23 12.77
CA ILE A 12 5.17 18.19 13.96
C ILE A 12 3.97 17.25 13.76
N ALA A 13 3.34 17.29 12.59
CA ALA A 13 2.24 16.39 12.26
C ALA A 13 2.68 14.93 12.28
N VAL A 14 3.85 14.62 11.70
CA VAL A 14 4.43 13.26 11.73
C VAL A 14 4.70 12.81 13.16
N LEU A 15 5.29 13.67 14.00
CA LEU A 15 5.55 13.35 15.42
C LEU A 15 4.26 13.11 16.20
N LEU A 16 3.20 13.88 15.94
CA LEU A 16 1.88 13.69 16.56
C LEU A 16 1.25 12.36 16.16
N VAL A 17 1.25 12.04 14.87
CA VAL A 17 0.71 10.77 14.37
C VAL A 17 1.49 9.60 14.96
N LEU A 18 2.83 9.68 14.98
CA LEU A 18 3.67 8.65 15.59
C LEU A 18 3.35 8.47 17.08
N SER A 19 3.19 9.57 17.83
CA SER A 19 2.86 9.54 19.26
C SER A 19 1.50 8.89 19.52
N VAL A 20 0.49 9.21 18.71
CA VAL A 20 -0.84 8.59 18.81
C VAL A 20 -0.76 7.10 18.52
N VAL A 21 -0.06 6.70 17.45
CA VAL A 21 0.10 5.28 17.09
C VAL A 21 0.83 4.50 18.19
N VAL A 22 1.94 5.04 18.71
CA VAL A 22 2.71 4.45 19.81
C VAL A 22 1.85 4.28 21.06
N SER A 23 1.02 5.28 21.40
CA SER A 23 0.12 5.24 22.55
C SER A 23 -1.04 4.25 22.38
N VAL A 24 -1.68 4.21 21.21
CA VAL A 24 -2.77 3.26 20.91
C VAL A 24 -2.28 1.82 20.93
N LEU A 25 -1.05 1.59 20.46
CA LEU A 25 -0.40 0.28 20.49
C LEU A 25 0.23 -0.04 21.87
N GLY A 26 0.20 0.89 22.83
CA GLY A 26 0.65 0.70 24.21
C GLY A 26 2.16 0.55 24.39
N LEU A 27 2.95 1.02 23.42
CA LEU A 27 4.42 0.89 23.40
C LEU A 27 5.12 1.68 24.52
N ASP A 28 4.48 2.71 25.06
CA ASP A 28 4.97 3.52 26.18
C ASP A 28 5.15 2.68 27.46
N ARG A 29 4.23 1.75 27.72
CA ARG A 29 4.29 0.86 28.89
C ARG A 29 5.36 -0.21 28.78
N TRP A 30 5.64 -0.67 27.55
CA TRP A 30 6.65 -1.69 27.28
C TRP A 30 8.08 -1.15 27.37
N LEU A 31 8.29 0.14 27.07
CA LEU A 31 9.62 0.77 27.13
C LEU A 31 10.06 1.17 28.54
N MET A 32 9.12 1.37 29.48
CA MET A 32 9.42 1.90 30.82
C MET A 32 9.63 0.84 31.91
N ALA A 33 9.29 -0.43 31.67
CA ALA A 33 9.22 -1.42 32.74
C ALA A 33 10.57 -2.11 33.07
N ASP A 34 11.51 -2.29 32.13
CA ASP A 34 12.76 -3.03 32.43
C ASP A 34 13.93 -2.82 31.43
N GLY A 35 13.97 -1.66 30.75
CA GLY A 35 14.94 -1.40 29.68
C GLY A 35 14.42 -1.84 28.31
N ILE A 36 15.19 -1.52 27.25
CA ILE A 36 14.78 -1.77 25.87
C ILE A 36 15.00 -3.26 25.54
N ASP A 37 13.92 -4.04 25.51
CA ASP A 37 13.95 -5.39 24.96
C ASP A 37 14.04 -5.34 23.42
N ILE A 38 15.26 -5.56 22.91
CA ILE A 38 15.56 -5.57 21.48
C ILE A 38 14.73 -6.64 20.75
N THR A 39 14.44 -7.79 21.38
CA THR A 39 13.66 -8.86 20.77
C THR A 39 12.22 -8.41 20.56
N THR A 40 11.63 -7.76 21.55
CA THR A 40 10.28 -7.19 21.44
C THR A 40 10.23 -6.07 20.39
N LEU A 41 11.23 -5.19 20.35
CA LEU A 41 11.30 -4.14 19.31
C LEU A 41 11.45 -4.71 17.89
N LEU A 42 12.22 -5.79 17.72
CA LEU A 42 12.39 -6.46 16.44
C LEU A 42 11.07 -7.11 15.99
N LEU A 43 10.37 -7.81 16.91
CA LEU A 43 9.09 -8.41 16.60
C LEU A 43 8.04 -7.34 16.25
N PHE A 44 8.00 -6.24 17.01
CA PHE A 44 7.15 -5.11 16.72
C PHE A 44 7.47 -4.48 15.35
N SER A 45 8.74 -4.25 15.06
CA SER A 45 9.18 -3.68 13.77
C SER A 45 8.87 -4.62 12.61
N ALA A 46 8.98 -5.93 12.81
CA ALA A 46 8.57 -6.92 11.83
C ALA A 46 7.05 -6.87 11.60
N VAL A 47 6.24 -6.87 12.66
CA VAL A 47 4.77 -6.81 12.53
C VAL A 47 4.31 -5.50 11.89
N MET A 48 4.87 -4.36 12.30
CA MET A 48 4.49 -3.05 11.74
C MET A 48 5.04 -2.86 10.32
N GLY A 49 6.29 -3.26 10.06
CA GLY A 49 6.92 -3.14 8.74
C GLY A 49 6.27 -4.07 7.73
N PHE A 50 6.18 -5.36 8.03
CA PHE A 50 5.53 -6.33 7.16
C PHE A 50 4.02 -6.11 7.11
N GLY A 51 3.36 -5.89 8.25
CA GLY A 51 1.91 -5.62 8.31
C GLY A 51 1.51 -4.40 7.52
N GLY A 52 2.27 -3.30 7.62
CA GLY A 52 2.08 -2.12 6.78
C GLY A 52 2.27 -2.41 5.29
N SER A 53 3.28 -3.20 4.93
CA SER A 53 3.51 -3.59 3.53
C SER A 53 2.39 -4.47 2.97
N PHE A 54 1.86 -5.43 3.74
CA PHE A 54 0.74 -6.27 3.34
C PHE A 54 -0.54 -5.45 3.16
N LEU A 55 -0.85 -4.55 4.09
CA LEU A 55 -1.99 -3.64 3.94
C LEU A 55 -1.83 -2.75 2.70
N SER A 56 -0.63 -2.24 2.45
CA SER A 56 -0.33 -1.44 1.25
C SER A 56 -0.52 -2.25 -0.03
N LEU A 57 -0.03 -3.50 -0.07
CA LEU A 57 -0.21 -4.42 -1.21
C LEU A 57 -1.68 -4.78 -1.45
N LEU A 58 -2.44 -5.04 -0.40
CA LEU A 58 -3.87 -5.32 -0.49
C LEU A 58 -4.64 -4.11 -1.07
N MET A 59 -4.27 -2.89 -0.69
CA MET A 59 -4.91 -1.67 -1.19
C MET A 59 -4.40 -1.24 -2.57
N SER A 60 -3.18 -1.63 -2.95
CA SER A 60 -2.48 -1.18 -4.17
C SER A 60 -3.36 -1.29 -5.42
N LYS A 61 -4.00 -2.45 -5.63
CA LYS A 61 -4.86 -2.68 -6.81
C LYS A 61 -6.05 -1.72 -6.85
N THR A 62 -6.72 -1.52 -5.72
CA THR A 62 -7.90 -0.63 -5.63
C THR A 62 -7.51 0.83 -5.82
N ILE A 63 -6.42 1.26 -5.18
CA ILE A 63 -5.89 2.61 -5.31
C ILE A 63 -5.50 2.89 -6.76
N ALA A 64 -4.81 1.97 -7.43
CA ALA A 64 -4.42 2.12 -8.83
C ALA A 64 -5.64 2.38 -9.71
N LYS A 65 -6.67 1.54 -9.62
CA LYS A 65 -7.91 1.70 -10.40
C LYS A 65 -8.63 3.01 -10.15
N TRP A 66 -8.78 3.41 -8.89
CA TRP A 66 -9.46 4.65 -8.53
C TRP A 66 -8.66 5.89 -8.95
N SER A 67 -7.35 5.86 -8.79
CA SER A 67 -6.48 6.99 -9.12
C SER A 67 -6.41 7.30 -10.61
N THR A 68 -6.52 6.28 -11.47
CA THR A 68 -6.50 6.44 -12.93
C THR A 68 -7.90 6.46 -13.56
N GLY A 69 -8.96 6.23 -12.79
CA GLY A 69 -10.32 6.08 -13.32
C GLY A 69 -10.47 4.89 -14.27
N ALA A 70 -9.67 3.83 -14.09
CA ALA A 70 -9.64 2.71 -15.02
C ALA A 70 -10.95 1.89 -14.98
N GLN A 71 -11.48 1.57 -16.15
CA GLN A 71 -12.63 0.71 -16.35
C GLN A 71 -12.16 -0.71 -16.68
N VAL A 72 -12.59 -1.68 -15.88
CA VAL A 72 -12.27 -3.09 -16.08
C VAL A 72 -13.02 -3.60 -17.31
N ILE A 73 -12.31 -4.29 -18.20
CA ILE A 73 -12.87 -4.86 -19.43
C ILE A 73 -12.80 -6.39 -19.42
N ASP A 74 -13.80 -7.03 -19.99
CA ASP A 74 -13.84 -8.49 -20.18
C ASP A 74 -13.72 -8.94 -21.64
N GLY A 75 -13.75 -7.99 -22.58
CA GLY A 75 -13.63 -8.22 -24.02
C GLY A 75 -14.97 -8.37 -24.73
N SER A 76 -16.09 -8.08 -24.07
CA SER A 76 -17.44 -8.00 -24.66
C SER A 76 -17.76 -6.61 -25.25
N GLU A 77 -16.98 -5.59 -24.89
CA GLU A 77 -17.27 -4.18 -25.17
C GLU A 77 -16.93 -3.76 -26.61
N GLY A 78 -16.20 -4.60 -27.35
CA GLY A 78 -15.84 -4.34 -28.74
C GLY A 78 -14.65 -5.16 -29.22
N THR A 79 -14.36 -5.06 -30.52
CA THR A 79 -13.28 -5.83 -31.17
C THR A 79 -11.89 -5.50 -30.61
N THR A 80 -11.63 -4.23 -30.29
CA THR A 80 -10.33 -3.78 -29.75
C THR A 80 -10.10 -4.32 -28.34
N GLN A 81 -11.10 -4.24 -27.48
CA GLN A 81 -11.06 -4.73 -26.10
C GLN A 81 -10.92 -6.26 -26.09
N HIS A 82 -11.64 -6.94 -26.98
CA HIS A 82 -11.51 -8.39 -27.15
C HIS A 82 -10.08 -8.79 -27.54
N TRP A 83 -9.50 -8.11 -28.54
CA TRP A 83 -8.11 -8.33 -28.95
C TRP A 83 -7.13 -8.08 -27.79
N LEU A 84 -7.33 -7.01 -27.02
CA LEU A 84 -6.47 -6.67 -25.89
C LEU A 84 -6.53 -7.75 -24.80
N VAL A 85 -7.73 -8.16 -24.39
CA VAL A 85 -7.92 -9.21 -23.36
C VAL A 85 -7.31 -10.54 -23.82
N GLN A 86 -7.51 -10.94 -25.08
CA GLN A 86 -6.90 -12.15 -25.63
C GLN A 86 -5.38 -12.06 -25.69
N THR A 87 -4.83 -10.90 -26.04
CA THR A 87 -3.39 -10.68 -26.08
C THR A 87 -2.78 -10.80 -24.68
N VAL A 88 -3.41 -10.17 -23.68
CA VAL A 88 -2.96 -10.28 -22.28
C VAL A 88 -3.05 -11.72 -21.79
N ARG A 89 -4.11 -12.46 -22.13
CA ARG A 89 -4.24 -13.89 -21.80
C ARG A 89 -3.07 -14.71 -22.36
N GLN A 90 -2.77 -14.56 -23.65
CA GLN A 90 -1.66 -15.29 -24.27
C GLN A 90 -0.30 -14.94 -23.64
N LEU A 91 -0.10 -13.68 -23.22
CA LEU A 91 1.12 -13.26 -22.53
C LEU A 91 1.19 -13.85 -21.11
N ALA A 92 0.08 -13.86 -20.38
CA ALA A 92 -0.01 -14.45 -19.04
C ALA A 92 0.26 -15.96 -19.07
N ASP A 93 -0.36 -16.68 -20.02
CA ASP A 93 -0.16 -18.11 -20.22
C ASP A 93 1.31 -18.45 -20.54
N LYS A 94 1.95 -17.66 -21.42
CA LYS A 94 3.38 -17.82 -21.75
C LYS A 94 4.30 -17.53 -20.57
N ALA A 95 3.94 -16.58 -19.72
CA ALA A 95 4.69 -16.24 -18.52
C ALA A 95 4.40 -17.18 -17.34
N GLY A 96 3.42 -18.09 -17.47
CA GLY A 96 3.02 -19.00 -16.40
C GLY A 96 2.37 -18.30 -15.21
N VAL A 97 1.77 -17.13 -15.41
CA VAL A 97 1.07 -16.36 -14.37
C VAL A 97 -0.44 -16.42 -14.56
N GLY A 98 -1.21 -16.29 -13.48
CA GLY A 98 -2.67 -16.24 -13.55
C GLY A 98 -3.15 -15.05 -14.39
N MET A 99 -4.31 -15.18 -15.03
CA MET A 99 -4.91 -14.12 -15.85
C MET A 99 -5.08 -12.84 -15.04
N PRO A 100 -4.37 -11.74 -15.38
CA PRO A 100 -4.53 -10.48 -14.69
C PRO A 100 -5.85 -9.81 -15.08
N GLU A 101 -6.32 -8.91 -14.21
CA GLU A 101 -7.45 -8.04 -14.53
C GLU A 101 -6.99 -7.01 -15.57
N VAL A 102 -7.74 -6.87 -16.67
CA VAL A 102 -7.44 -5.92 -17.75
C VAL A 102 -8.37 -4.72 -17.59
N ALA A 103 -7.82 -3.52 -17.62
CA ALA A 103 -8.58 -2.29 -17.52
C ALA A 103 -8.04 -1.24 -18.49
N VAL A 104 -8.92 -0.35 -18.97
CA VAL A 104 -8.59 0.77 -19.86
C VAL A 104 -8.90 2.07 -19.13
N TYR A 105 -8.04 3.07 -19.30
CA TYR A 105 -8.20 4.42 -18.76
C TYR A 105 -7.94 5.44 -19.88
N GLU A 106 -8.31 6.70 -19.67
CA GLU A 106 -8.10 7.81 -20.62
C GLU A 106 -6.79 8.56 -20.38
#